data_AF-A0A1I2DCV2-F1
#
_entry.id   AF-A0A1I2DCV2-F1
#
_cell.length_a   1.000
_cell.length_b   1.000
_cell.length_c   1.000
_cell.angle_alpha   90.00
_cell.angle_beta   90.00
_cell.angle_gamma   90.00
#
_symmetry.space_group_name_H-M   'P 1'
#
loop_
_entity.id
_entity.type
_entity.pdbx_description
1 polymer ?
#
loop_
_entity_poly.entity_id
_entity_poly.type
_entity_poly.pdbx_seq_one_letter_code
_entity_poly.pdbx_strand_id
1 'polypeptide(L)'
;MWPAAHAIWRTNPAKSTATANDYKVMMENREYRFAREDIVTLLCEVASQYARRNAPPLDVLIYGGAAVTLRHEFRTAAHDIDYALLKPSPLFEDCVEDVGKRYRLPPFWMHRLDRFTFAPRFRDNFYRHADALRLNAESGNLSFLVQDSDWQLANKLCWFRRYRKNDGRDIAGILQGRDGDAARQVSQSVRDVFGGDATFASDGTMLSDALEQGINPGELAARLDGRALYYEKVYRWLFPLLRRKDDPAARNICWAESLFWRTEGDVQTTLARYGIHLSPVIVNHIARVMFKPEFWSLL
;
A
#
# COMPACT_ATOMS: atom_id res chain seq x y z
N MET A 1 -12.87 4.29 25.53
CA MET A 1 -14.17 4.80 25.07
C MET A 1 -13.86 5.86 24.02
N TRP A 2 -13.81 5.46 22.74
CA TRP A 2 -13.35 6.32 21.63
C TRP A 2 -14.44 7.36 21.30
N PRO A 3 -14.15 8.67 21.29
CA PRO A 3 -15.09 9.66 20.80
C PRO A 3 -15.21 9.53 19.28
N ALA A 4 -16.34 9.01 18.82
CA ALA A 4 -16.90 9.13 17.48
C ALA A 4 -15.92 9.50 16.33
N ALA A 5 -15.27 8.49 15.73
CA ALA A 5 -14.66 8.59 14.40
C ALA A 5 -15.70 8.88 13.27
N HIS A 6 -16.97 9.08 13.62
CA HIS A 6 -18.06 9.44 12.71
C HIS A 6 -18.08 10.93 12.29
N ALA A 7 -17.19 11.78 12.84
CA ALA A 7 -17.25 13.23 12.60
C ALA A 7 -16.51 13.72 11.34
N ILE A 8 -15.59 12.94 10.75
CA ILE A 8 -14.73 13.41 9.64
C ILE A 8 -15.45 13.39 8.27
N TRP A 9 -16.55 12.66 8.12
CA TRP A 9 -17.28 12.51 6.84
C TRP A 9 -18.34 13.60 6.56
N ARG A 10 -18.23 14.78 7.19
CA ARG A 10 -19.25 15.86 7.07
C ARG A 10 -18.87 17.02 6.15
N THR A 11 -17.65 17.06 5.63
CA THR A 11 -17.25 18.10 4.67
C THR A 11 -17.34 17.55 3.26
N ASN A 12 -18.22 18.16 2.48
CA ASN A 12 -18.36 17.97 1.04
C ASN A 12 -16.97 18.11 0.38
N PRO A 13 -16.39 17.06 -0.23
CA PRO A 13 -15.15 17.24 -0.97
C PRO A 13 -15.46 18.16 -2.16
N ALA A 14 -14.77 19.29 -2.22
CA ALA A 14 -14.86 20.19 -3.36
C ALA A 14 -14.64 19.36 -4.64
N LYS A 15 -15.53 19.53 -5.63
CA LYS A 15 -15.40 18.86 -6.94
C LYS A 15 -13.99 19.13 -7.47
N SER A 16 -13.25 18.06 -7.77
CA SER A 16 -11.98 18.17 -8.50
C SER A 16 -12.25 18.91 -9.82
N THR A 17 -11.45 19.94 -10.09
CA THR A 17 -11.53 20.75 -11.32
C THR A 17 -10.66 20.19 -12.45
N ALA A 18 -10.04 19.02 -12.25
CA ALA A 18 -9.14 18.42 -13.22
C ALA A 18 -9.90 17.98 -14.49
N THR A 19 -9.44 18.47 -15.63
CA THR A 19 -9.97 18.16 -16.96
C THR A 19 -9.25 16.96 -17.57
N ALA A 20 -9.85 16.33 -18.59
CA ALA A 20 -9.20 15.27 -19.37
C ALA A 20 -7.83 15.68 -19.98
N ASN A 21 -7.57 16.99 -20.09
CA ASN A 21 -6.30 17.53 -20.57
C ASN A 21 -5.23 17.59 -19.46
N ASP A 22 -5.62 17.77 -18.21
CA ASP A 22 -4.71 17.77 -17.05
C ASP A 22 -4.13 16.37 -16.82
N TYR A 23 -4.95 15.34 -17.01
CA TYR A 23 -4.49 13.94 -16.98
C TYR A 23 -3.51 13.61 -18.12
N LYS A 24 -3.57 14.30 -19.28
CA LYS A 24 -2.64 14.08 -20.39
C LYS A 24 -1.23 14.58 -20.05
N VAL A 25 -1.10 15.76 -19.45
CA VAL A 25 0.20 16.34 -19.04
C VAL A 25 0.81 15.55 -17.87
N MET A 26 -0.03 15.01 -16.98
CA MET A 26 0.42 14.12 -15.90
C MET A 26 0.94 12.76 -16.37
N MET A 27 0.51 12.25 -17.53
CA MET A 27 0.95 10.94 -18.05
C MET A 27 2.35 10.97 -18.67
N GLU A 28 2.85 12.14 -19.08
CA GLU A 28 4.20 12.31 -19.63
C GLU A 28 5.28 12.28 -18.53
N ASN A 29 4.90 12.61 -17.29
CA ASN A 29 5.73 12.47 -16.10
C ASN A 29 5.30 11.21 -15.33
N ARG A 30 6.17 10.22 -15.17
CA ARG A 30 5.87 8.88 -14.57
C ARG A 30 5.48 8.88 -13.07
N GLU A 31 4.86 9.94 -12.56
CA GLU A 31 4.43 10.10 -11.18
C GLU A 31 2.90 10.26 -11.09
N TYR A 32 2.15 9.44 -11.83
CA TYR A 32 0.71 9.40 -11.62
C TYR A 32 0.42 9.00 -10.16
N ARG A 33 -0.40 9.82 -9.49
CA ARG A 33 -0.80 9.68 -8.09
C ARG A 33 -2.26 10.13 -7.97
N PHE A 34 -3.11 9.29 -7.39
CA PHE A 34 -4.50 9.62 -7.10
C PHE A 34 -4.57 10.28 -5.72
N ALA A 35 -4.90 11.58 -5.67
CA ALA A 35 -5.29 12.21 -4.42
C ALA A 35 -6.68 11.69 -3.97
N ARG A 36 -7.07 12.01 -2.74
CA ARG A 36 -8.36 11.57 -2.18
C ARG A 36 -9.54 11.94 -3.09
N GLU A 37 -9.54 13.16 -3.60
CA GLU A 37 -10.60 13.71 -4.45
C GLU A 37 -10.65 13.00 -5.81
N ASP A 38 -9.49 12.63 -6.36
CA ASP A 38 -9.41 11.83 -7.58
C ASP A 38 -10.00 10.43 -7.37
N ILE A 39 -9.66 9.77 -6.27
CA ILE A 39 -10.19 8.44 -5.93
C ILE A 39 -11.72 8.53 -5.83
N VAL A 40 -12.26 9.47 -5.06
CA VAL A 40 -13.71 9.65 -4.90
C VAL A 40 -14.39 9.92 -6.23
N THR A 41 -13.80 10.80 -7.07
CA THR A 41 -14.34 11.13 -8.39
C THR A 41 -14.40 9.90 -9.29
N LEU A 42 -13.32 9.12 -9.35
CA LEU A 42 -13.26 7.91 -10.17
C LEU A 42 -14.21 6.81 -9.68
N LEU A 43 -14.35 6.63 -8.36
CA LEU A 43 -15.33 5.69 -7.81
C LEU A 43 -16.77 6.11 -8.14
N CYS A 44 -17.09 7.42 -8.12
CA CYS A 44 -18.39 7.92 -8.57
C CYS A 44 -18.63 7.63 -10.06
N GLU A 45 -17.61 7.75 -10.91
CA GLU A 45 -17.71 7.45 -12.34
C GLU A 45 -17.94 5.96 -12.59
N VAL A 46 -17.23 5.08 -11.87
CA VAL A 46 -17.45 3.63 -11.93
C VAL A 46 -18.87 3.29 -11.45
N ALA A 47 -19.33 3.87 -10.35
CA ALA A 47 -20.69 3.65 -9.85
C ALA A 47 -21.76 4.10 -10.85
N SER A 48 -21.58 5.28 -11.44
CA SER A 48 -22.50 5.81 -12.46
C SER A 48 -22.56 4.90 -13.69
N GLN A 49 -21.42 4.36 -14.11
CA GLN A 49 -21.33 3.41 -15.23
C GLN A 49 -22.01 2.08 -14.90
N TYR A 50 -21.80 1.56 -13.69
CA TYR A 50 -22.44 0.33 -13.21
C TYR A 50 -23.96 0.47 -13.11
N ALA A 51 -24.43 1.60 -12.57
CA ALA A 51 -25.86 1.92 -12.46
C ALA A 51 -26.55 2.00 -13.83
N ARG A 52 -25.91 2.63 -14.83
CA ARG A 52 -26.44 2.70 -16.22
C ARG A 52 -26.64 1.33 -16.87
N ARG A 53 -25.91 0.30 -16.42
CA ARG A 53 -26.05 -1.07 -16.91
C ARG A 53 -27.13 -1.87 -16.18
N ASN A 54 -27.93 -1.24 -15.30
CA ASN A 54 -28.98 -1.90 -14.48
C ASN A 54 -28.45 -3.16 -13.77
N ALA A 55 -27.22 -3.09 -13.28
CA ALA A 55 -26.52 -4.19 -12.67
C ALA A 55 -27.08 -4.55 -11.28
N PRO A 56 -26.92 -5.81 -10.82
CA PRO A 56 -27.37 -6.23 -9.48
C PRO A 56 -26.57 -5.53 -8.36
N PRO A 57 -27.08 -5.51 -7.11
CA PRO A 57 -26.33 -5.00 -5.96
C PRO A 57 -24.94 -5.62 -5.81
N LEU A 58 -23.94 -4.78 -5.58
CA LEU A 58 -22.56 -5.19 -5.39
C LEU A 58 -21.85 -4.30 -4.38
N ASP A 59 -21.22 -4.93 -3.38
CA ASP A 59 -20.31 -4.27 -2.46
C ASP A 59 -18.87 -4.51 -2.90
N VAL A 60 -18.10 -3.43 -2.97
CA VAL A 60 -16.69 -3.43 -3.39
C VAL A 60 -15.83 -2.93 -2.24
N LEU A 61 -14.95 -3.78 -1.73
CA LEU A 61 -14.03 -3.39 -0.67
C LEU A 61 -12.79 -2.74 -1.26
N ILE A 62 -12.57 -1.45 -0.98
CA ILE A 62 -11.33 -0.73 -1.24
C ILE A 62 -10.33 -1.02 -0.12
N TYR A 63 -9.12 -1.40 -0.50
CA TYR A 63 -8.02 -1.69 0.42
C TYR A 63 -6.71 -1.03 -0.02
N GLY A 64 -5.61 -1.36 0.66
CA GLY A 64 -4.27 -0.94 0.25
C GLY A 64 -4.04 0.58 0.38
N GLY A 65 -3.23 1.14 -0.51
CA GLY A 65 -2.84 2.56 -0.45
C GLY A 65 -4.01 3.53 -0.64
N ALA A 66 -4.99 3.16 -1.48
CA ALA A 66 -6.20 3.96 -1.69
C ALA A 66 -7.06 4.04 -0.43
N ALA A 67 -7.26 2.91 0.27
CA ALA A 67 -8.01 2.91 1.53
C ALA A 67 -7.36 3.77 2.62
N VAL A 68 -6.02 3.76 2.72
CA VAL A 68 -5.30 4.63 3.66
C VAL A 68 -5.49 6.11 3.27
N THR A 69 -5.41 6.44 1.98
CA THR A 69 -5.59 7.81 1.45
C THR A 69 -7.00 8.35 1.71
N LEU A 70 -8.01 7.50 1.54
CA LEU A 70 -9.41 7.84 1.81
C LEU A 70 -9.66 8.09 3.31
N ARG A 71 -8.93 7.42 4.21
CA ARG A 71 -9.23 7.38 5.65
C ARG A 71 -8.35 8.28 6.51
N HIS A 72 -7.11 8.53 6.10
CA HIS A 72 -6.11 9.23 6.92
C HIS A 72 -5.52 10.43 6.19
N GLU A 73 -5.41 11.57 6.87
CA GLU A 73 -4.91 12.82 6.28
C GLU A 73 -3.39 12.82 6.05
N PHE A 74 -2.64 12.02 6.81
CA PHE A 74 -1.19 11.89 6.61
C PHE A 74 -0.84 11.26 5.25
N ARG A 75 -1.81 10.58 4.61
CA ARG A 75 -1.66 9.91 3.33
C ARG A 75 -2.28 10.77 2.23
N THR A 76 -1.44 11.47 1.48
CA THR A 76 -1.90 12.43 0.48
C THR A 76 -2.31 11.81 -0.86
N ALA A 77 -1.75 10.65 -1.22
CA ALA A 77 -2.07 10.00 -2.49
C ALA A 77 -1.77 8.48 -2.55
N ALA A 78 -2.43 7.81 -3.48
CA ALA A 78 -2.21 6.41 -3.86
C ALA A 78 -1.66 6.29 -5.30
N HIS A 79 -1.04 5.16 -5.62
CA HIS A 79 -0.55 4.88 -6.98
C HIS A 79 -1.63 4.26 -7.88
N ASP A 80 -2.53 3.53 -7.25
CA ASP A 80 -3.55 2.65 -7.79
C ASP A 80 -4.68 2.51 -6.75
N ILE A 81 -5.80 1.94 -7.17
CA ILE A 81 -6.97 1.65 -6.33
C ILE A 81 -7.15 0.13 -6.26
N ASP A 82 -6.70 -0.44 -5.16
CA ASP A 82 -6.88 -1.87 -4.89
C ASP A 82 -8.31 -2.16 -4.43
N TYR A 83 -8.97 -3.16 -5.02
CA TYR A 83 -10.31 -3.59 -4.61
C TYR A 83 -10.49 -5.11 -4.48
N ALA A 84 -11.43 -5.53 -3.65
CA ALA A 84 -11.81 -6.91 -3.45
C ALA A 84 -13.33 -7.08 -3.50
N LEU A 85 -13.78 -8.25 -3.95
CA LEU A 85 -15.20 -8.63 -4.04
C LEU A 85 -15.42 -9.95 -3.32
N LEU A 86 -16.59 -10.12 -2.69
CA LEU A 86 -16.99 -11.43 -2.14
C LEU A 86 -17.27 -12.48 -3.22
N LYS A 87 -17.65 -12.03 -4.42
CA LYS A 87 -17.88 -12.84 -5.62
C LYS A 87 -17.36 -12.06 -6.84
N PRO A 88 -16.68 -12.71 -7.80
CA PRO A 88 -16.26 -12.04 -9.04
C PRO A 88 -17.44 -11.39 -9.77
N SER A 89 -17.19 -10.25 -10.40
CA SER A 89 -18.19 -9.54 -11.22
C SER A 89 -17.53 -9.00 -12.49
N PRO A 90 -17.60 -9.74 -13.62
CA PRO A 90 -17.05 -9.27 -14.90
C PRO A 90 -17.65 -7.93 -15.33
N LEU A 91 -18.94 -7.72 -15.06
CA LEU A 91 -19.63 -6.47 -15.36
C LEU A 91 -19.02 -5.26 -14.63
N PHE A 92 -18.59 -5.44 -13.38
CA PHE A 92 -17.88 -4.40 -12.63
C PHE A 92 -16.49 -4.14 -13.24
N GLU A 93 -15.76 -5.20 -13.59
CA GLU A 93 -14.44 -5.11 -14.22
C GLU A 93 -14.51 -4.36 -15.56
N ASP A 94 -15.52 -4.63 -16.39
CA ASP A 94 -15.77 -3.88 -17.63
C ASP A 94 -16.01 -2.39 -17.36
N CYS A 95 -16.77 -2.05 -16.31
CA CYS A 95 -17.03 -0.65 -15.95
C CYS A 95 -15.74 0.06 -15.52
N VAL A 96 -14.88 -0.62 -14.77
CA VAL A 96 -13.55 -0.12 -14.38
C VAL A 96 -12.67 0.10 -15.61
N GLU A 97 -12.67 -0.84 -16.57
CA GLU A 97 -11.91 -0.71 -17.81
C GLU A 97 -12.40 0.47 -18.66
N ASP A 98 -13.73 0.62 -18.83
CA ASP A 98 -14.35 1.70 -19.59
C ASP A 98 -14.02 3.08 -18.99
N VAL A 99 -14.10 3.22 -17.67
CA VAL A 99 -13.69 4.45 -16.97
C VAL A 99 -12.20 4.70 -17.20
N GLY A 100 -11.36 3.67 -17.05
CA GLY A 100 -9.93 3.77 -17.32
C GLY A 100 -9.62 4.28 -18.74
N LYS A 101 -10.30 3.74 -19.76
CA LYS A 101 -10.18 4.19 -21.16
C LYS A 101 -10.63 5.64 -21.34
N ARG A 102 -11.79 6.00 -20.78
CA ARG A 102 -12.36 7.36 -20.88
C ARG A 102 -11.44 8.42 -20.28
N TYR A 103 -10.89 8.14 -19.10
CA TYR A 103 -9.99 9.04 -18.37
C TYR A 103 -8.52 8.86 -18.75
N ARG A 104 -8.21 7.95 -19.69
CA ARG A 104 -6.85 7.61 -20.15
C ARG A 104 -5.91 7.24 -19.00
N LEU A 105 -6.43 6.50 -18.02
CA LEU A 105 -5.69 6.06 -16.85
C LEU A 105 -4.69 4.95 -17.21
N PRO A 106 -3.60 4.79 -16.43
CA PRO A 106 -2.66 3.71 -16.65
C PRO A 106 -3.34 2.34 -16.55
N PRO A 107 -2.78 1.29 -17.20
CA PRO A 107 -3.21 -0.08 -16.97
C PRO A 107 -3.19 -0.41 -15.48
N PHE A 108 -4.17 -1.19 -15.01
CA PHE A 108 -4.32 -1.58 -13.61
C PHE A 108 -4.48 -0.41 -12.62
N TRP A 109 -4.95 0.76 -13.08
CA TRP A 109 -5.26 1.90 -12.21
C TRP A 109 -6.21 1.54 -11.04
N MET A 110 -7.12 0.61 -11.30
CA MET A 110 -7.96 -0.03 -10.29
C MET A 110 -7.99 -1.53 -10.58
N HIS A 111 -7.56 -2.35 -9.61
CA HIS A 111 -7.40 -3.78 -9.84
C HIS A 111 -7.62 -4.61 -8.56
N ARG A 112 -7.90 -5.89 -8.75
CA ARG A 112 -7.99 -6.87 -7.66
C ARG A 112 -6.72 -7.71 -7.56
N LEU A 113 -6.40 -8.14 -6.34
CA LEU A 113 -5.37 -9.15 -6.08
C LEU A 113 -6.05 -10.37 -5.45
N ASP A 114 -6.12 -11.46 -6.20
CA ASP A 114 -6.83 -12.67 -5.75
C ASP A 114 -6.27 -13.22 -4.43
N ARG A 115 -4.94 -13.13 -4.23
CA ARG A 115 -4.27 -13.52 -2.97
C ARG A 115 -4.90 -12.87 -1.74
N PHE A 116 -5.38 -11.63 -1.86
CA PHE A 116 -5.99 -10.91 -0.75
C PHE A 116 -7.30 -11.57 -0.30
N THR A 117 -8.12 -12.04 -1.25
CA THR A 117 -9.40 -12.69 -0.98
C THR A 117 -9.27 -14.09 -0.36
N PHE A 118 -8.10 -14.71 -0.48
CA PHE A 118 -7.75 -15.98 0.16
C PHE A 118 -7.18 -15.82 1.56
N ALA A 119 -7.04 -14.59 2.06
CA ALA A 119 -6.54 -14.36 3.40
C ALA A 119 -7.50 -14.95 4.46
N PRO A 120 -6.98 -15.48 5.58
CA PRO A 120 -7.81 -15.97 6.68
C PRO A 120 -8.85 -14.94 7.08
N ARG A 121 -10.09 -15.40 7.32
CA ARG A 121 -11.21 -14.58 7.80
C ARG A 121 -11.62 -13.42 6.88
N PHE A 122 -11.14 -13.36 5.62
CA PHE A 122 -11.51 -12.30 4.67
C PHE A 122 -13.03 -12.08 4.58
N ARG A 123 -13.82 -13.14 4.44
CA ARG A 123 -15.29 -13.05 4.36
C ARG A 123 -15.91 -12.48 5.64
N ASP A 124 -15.40 -12.86 6.80
CA ASP A 124 -15.89 -12.35 8.09
C ASP A 124 -15.53 -10.88 8.30
N ASN A 125 -14.36 -10.47 7.79
CA ASN A 125 -13.84 -9.12 7.93
C ASN A 125 -14.46 -8.14 6.92
N PHE A 126 -14.94 -8.64 5.78
CA PHE A 126 -15.44 -7.82 4.67
C PHE A 126 -16.43 -6.73 5.12
N TYR A 127 -17.32 -7.05 6.06
CA TYR A 127 -18.26 -6.10 6.66
C TYR A 127 -17.91 -5.69 8.09
N ARG A 128 -17.13 -6.52 8.82
CA ARG A 128 -16.77 -6.22 10.22
C ARG A 128 -15.72 -5.12 10.32
N HIS A 129 -14.79 -5.09 9.38
CA HIS A 129 -13.62 -4.21 9.37
C HIS A 129 -13.63 -3.27 8.17
N ALA A 130 -14.82 -2.86 7.71
CA ALA A 130 -14.95 -1.91 6.63
C ALA A 130 -16.16 -1.01 6.83
N ASP A 131 -16.02 0.25 6.43
CA ASP A 131 -17.10 1.24 6.51
C ASP A 131 -17.51 1.66 5.10
N ALA A 132 -18.81 1.90 4.90
CA ALA A 132 -19.30 2.40 3.63
C ALA A 132 -18.72 3.80 3.32
N LEU A 133 -18.10 3.93 2.15
CA LEU A 133 -17.70 5.21 1.58
C LEU A 133 -18.93 5.95 1.12
N ARG A 134 -19.14 7.15 1.65
CA ARG A 134 -20.22 8.02 1.20
C ARG A 134 -19.82 8.69 -0.10
N LEU A 135 -20.42 8.26 -1.20
CA LEU A 135 -20.31 8.93 -2.49
C LEU A 135 -21.47 9.92 -2.66
N ASN A 136 -21.19 11.06 -3.30
CA ASN A 136 -22.18 12.11 -3.58
C ASN A 136 -23.08 11.80 -4.79
N ALA A 137 -22.77 10.75 -5.55
CA ALA A 137 -23.55 10.32 -6.71
C ALA A 137 -24.58 9.27 -6.29
N GLU A 138 -25.67 9.14 -7.04
CA GLU A 138 -26.52 7.95 -7.01
C GLU A 138 -25.66 6.76 -7.44
N SER A 139 -25.02 6.10 -6.47
CA SER A 139 -24.22 4.90 -6.72
C SER A 139 -25.09 3.71 -7.14
N GLY A 140 -26.42 3.89 -7.11
CA GLY A 140 -27.42 2.91 -7.47
C GLY A 140 -27.22 1.65 -6.65
N ASN A 141 -26.92 0.56 -7.34
CA ASN A 141 -26.71 -0.76 -6.76
C ASN A 141 -25.24 -1.02 -6.37
N LEU A 142 -24.31 -0.08 -6.54
CA LEU A 142 -22.91 -0.25 -6.17
C LEU A 142 -22.59 0.47 -4.86
N SER A 143 -22.01 -0.25 -3.90
CA SER A 143 -21.46 0.35 -2.68
C SER A 143 -19.95 0.13 -2.63
N PHE A 144 -19.20 1.15 -2.21
CA PHE A 144 -17.80 0.99 -1.87
C PHE A 144 -17.65 0.94 -0.37
N LEU A 145 -16.96 -0.07 0.14
CA LEU A 145 -16.55 -0.18 1.53
C LEU A 145 -15.05 0.16 1.61
N VAL A 146 -14.61 0.82 2.67
CA VAL A 146 -13.19 1.14 2.89
C VAL A 146 -12.73 0.41 4.14
N GLN A 147 -11.64 -0.34 4.03
CA GLN A 147 -11.03 -1.00 5.19
C GLN A 147 -10.83 -0.06 6.37
N ASP A 148 -11.05 -0.58 7.57
CA ASP A 148 -10.76 0.11 8.80
C ASP A 148 -9.27 0.18 9.13
N SER A 149 -8.98 1.04 10.10
CA SER A 149 -7.60 1.28 10.52
C SER A 149 -6.96 0.03 11.13
N ASP A 150 -7.73 -0.92 11.67
CA ASP A 150 -7.22 -2.16 12.25
C ASP A 150 -6.83 -3.14 11.14
N TRP A 151 -7.68 -3.31 10.13
CA TRP A 151 -7.38 -4.12 8.98
C TRP A 151 -6.26 -3.53 8.14
N GLN A 152 -6.23 -2.22 7.95
CA GLN A 152 -5.10 -1.54 7.31
C GLN A 152 -3.79 -1.79 8.04
N LEU A 153 -3.77 -1.65 9.37
CA LEU A 153 -2.57 -1.90 10.19
C LEU A 153 -2.12 -3.35 10.09
N ALA A 154 -3.04 -4.31 10.26
CA ALA A 154 -2.76 -5.74 10.15
C ALA A 154 -2.21 -6.12 8.76
N ASN A 155 -2.88 -5.68 7.68
CA ASN A 155 -2.44 -5.94 6.31
C ASN A 155 -1.03 -5.39 6.06
N LYS A 156 -0.79 -4.14 6.45
CA LYS A 156 0.49 -3.47 6.25
C LYS A 156 1.61 -4.17 7.00
N LEU A 157 1.37 -4.66 8.21
CA LEU A 157 2.36 -5.38 8.99
C LEU A 157 2.64 -6.78 8.44
N CYS A 158 1.61 -7.57 8.17
CA CYS A 158 1.79 -8.93 7.67
C CYS A 158 2.52 -8.95 6.32
N TRP A 159 2.29 -7.93 5.49
CA TRP A 159 2.87 -7.81 4.15
C TRP A 159 3.89 -6.65 4.09
N PHE A 160 4.51 -6.34 5.24
CA PHE A 160 5.40 -5.20 5.37
C PHE A 160 6.62 -5.35 4.48
N ARG A 161 6.83 -4.34 3.63
CA ARG A 161 7.97 -4.25 2.72
C ARG A 161 8.87 -3.11 3.16
N ARG A 162 9.97 -3.45 3.80
CA ARG A 162 10.96 -2.49 4.34
C ARG A 162 11.50 -1.44 3.37
N TYR A 163 11.47 -1.71 2.07
CA TYR A 163 11.95 -0.80 1.01
C TYR A 163 10.85 0.15 0.52
N ARG A 164 9.57 -0.16 0.77
CA ARG A 164 8.44 0.68 0.37
C ARG A 164 8.20 1.74 1.44
N LYS A 165 8.60 2.97 1.13
CA LYS A 165 8.37 4.18 1.93
C LYS A 165 6.95 4.28 2.52
N ASN A 166 5.95 3.94 1.71
CA ASN A 166 4.56 4.04 2.08
C ASN A 166 4.14 3.02 3.14
N ASP A 167 4.65 1.78 3.10
CA ASP A 167 4.18 0.76 4.05
C ASP A 167 4.57 1.12 5.49
N GLY A 168 5.78 1.65 5.68
CA GLY A 168 6.24 2.09 7.00
C GLY A 168 5.54 3.35 7.51
N ARG A 169 5.36 4.34 6.63
CA ARG A 169 4.62 5.57 6.94
C ARG A 169 3.17 5.30 7.31
N ASP A 170 2.53 4.38 6.61
CA ASP A 170 1.12 4.04 6.87
C ASP A 170 0.99 3.38 8.26
N ILE A 171 1.88 2.45 8.61
CA ILE A 171 1.91 1.84 9.95
C ILE A 171 2.13 2.91 11.03
N ALA A 172 3.19 3.72 10.89
CA ALA A 172 3.52 4.73 11.89
C ALA A 172 2.43 5.80 12.00
N GLY A 173 1.87 6.27 10.89
CA GLY A 173 0.80 7.26 10.86
C GLY A 173 -0.49 6.75 11.49
N ILE A 174 -0.88 5.49 11.22
CA ILE A 174 -2.04 4.86 11.88
C ILE A 174 -1.83 4.77 13.40
N LEU A 175 -0.61 4.42 13.84
CA LEU A 175 -0.28 4.31 15.26
C LEU A 175 -0.20 5.67 15.97
N GLN A 176 0.33 6.70 15.30
CA GLN A 176 0.37 8.07 15.83
C GLN A 176 -1.05 8.65 16.07
N GLY A 177 -2.02 8.23 15.26
CA GLY A 177 -3.42 8.62 15.44
C GLY A 177 -4.17 7.86 16.54
N ARG A 178 -3.49 7.02 17.32
CA ARG A 178 -4.11 6.17 18.36
C ARG A 178 -3.45 6.39 19.72
N ASP A 179 -4.27 6.38 20.77
CA ASP A 179 -3.78 6.39 22.13
C ASP A 179 -3.43 5.00 22.64
N GLY A 180 -2.31 4.89 23.37
CA GLY A 180 -1.90 3.70 24.10
C GLY A 180 -0.73 2.95 23.50
N ASP A 181 -0.50 1.74 24.02
CA ASP A 181 0.66 0.92 23.66
C ASP A 181 0.61 0.41 22.22
N ALA A 182 1.53 0.89 21.39
CA ALA A 182 1.58 0.61 19.96
C ALA A 182 1.83 -0.88 19.66
N ALA A 183 2.70 -1.55 20.44
CA ALA A 183 2.98 -2.97 20.27
C ALA A 183 1.71 -3.81 20.47
N ARG A 184 1.00 -3.57 21.57
CA ARG A 184 -0.28 -4.24 21.87
C ARG A 184 -1.34 -3.95 20.82
N GLN A 185 -1.43 -2.70 20.33
CA GLN A 185 -2.38 -2.36 19.26
C GLN A 185 -2.11 -3.16 17.99
N VAL A 186 -0.85 -3.21 17.54
CA VAL A 186 -0.45 -3.99 16.36
C VAL A 186 -0.79 -5.47 16.54
N SER A 187 -0.38 -6.06 17.67
CA SER A 187 -0.64 -7.47 17.98
C SER A 187 -2.13 -7.78 18.12
N GLN A 188 -2.94 -6.83 18.57
CA GLN A 188 -4.39 -7.00 18.66
C GLN A 188 -5.05 -6.93 17.27
N SER A 189 -4.74 -5.91 16.47
CA SER A 189 -5.30 -5.77 15.11
C SER A 189 -4.99 -7.00 14.24
N VAL A 190 -3.78 -7.55 14.34
CA VAL A 190 -3.41 -8.76 13.59
C VAL A 190 -4.24 -9.97 14.04
N ARG A 191 -4.39 -10.18 15.36
CA ARG A 191 -5.19 -11.28 15.89
C ARG A 191 -6.66 -11.15 15.53
N ASP A 192 -7.21 -9.94 15.59
CA ASP A 192 -8.61 -9.69 15.27
C ASP A 192 -8.90 -9.89 13.79
N VAL A 193 -7.98 -9.50 12.90
CA VAL A 193 -8.14 -9.59 11.46
C VAL A 193 -7.81 -11.00 10.95
N PHE A 194 -6.64 -11.55 11.29
CA PHE A 194 -6.15 -12.80 10.70
C PHE A 194 -6.26 -14.02 11.61
N GLY A 195 -6.51 -13.83 12.91
CA GLY A 195 -6.58 -14.90 13.91
C GLY A 195 -5.30 -15.01 14.77
N GLY A 196 -5.38 -15.82 15.84
CA GLY A 196 -4.30 -16.01 16.81
C GLY A 196 -3.02 -16.64 16.24
N ASP A 197 -3.15 -17.43 15.19
CA ASP A 197 -2.04 -18.16 14.55
C ASP A 197 -1.37 -17.36 13.42
N ALA A 198 -1.76 -16.10 13.23
CA ALA A 198 -1.21 -15.26 12.18
C ALA A 198 0.29 -15.01 12.43
N THR A 199 1.11 -15.33 11.43
CA THR A 199 2.56 -15.11 11.48
C THR A 199 2.95 -13.89 10.63
N PHE A 200 4.06 -13.27 11.01
CA PHE A 200 4.64 -12.16 10.26
C PHE A 200 5.72 -12.67 9.31
N ALA A 201 5.85 -12.03 8.16
CA ALA A 201 7.12 -12.11 7.43
C ALA A 201 8.24 -11.47 8.29
N SER A 202 9.50 -11.84 8.03
CA SER A 202 10.65 -11.39 8.84
C SER A 202 10.71 -9.87 9.07
N ASP A 203 10.25 -9.09 8.09
CA ASP A 203 10.19 -7.63 8.20
C ASP A 203 9.10 -7.13 9.16
N GLY A 204 7.93 -7.78 9.15
CA GLY A 204 6.85 -7.49 10.08
C GLY A 204 7.23 -7.88 11.52
N THR A 205 7.88 -9.04 11.71
CA THR A 205 8.40 -9.47 13.02
C THR A 205 9.35 -8.42 13.58
N MET A 206 10.34 -8.00 12.78
CA MET A 206 11.31 -7.00 13.20
C MET A 206 10.66 -5.66 13.59
N LEU A 207 9.60 -5.23 12.90
CA LEU A 207 8.86 -4.02 13.27
C LEU A 207 8.12 -4.22 14.60
N SER A 208 7.48 -5.38 14.78
CA SER A 208 6.82 -5.77 16.03
C SER A 208 7.80 -5.76 17.21
N ASP A 209 8.97 -6.38 17.06
CA ASP A 209 10.00 -6.43 18.11
C ASP A 209 10.48 -5.02 18.50
N ALA A 210 10.62 -4.11 17.52
CA ALA A 210 11.02 -2.73 17.79
C ALA A 210 9.95 -1.98 18.62
N LEU A 211 8.68 -2.19 18.31
CA LEU A 211 7.55 -1.65 19.10
C LEU A 211 7.54 -2.23 20.52
N GLU A 212 7.78 -3.53 20.69
CA GLU A 212 7.86 -4.19 22.01
C GLU A 212 9.04 -3.68 22.85
N GLN A 213 10.13 -3.25 22.20
CA GLN A 213 11.27 -2.59 22.85
C GLN A 213 10.98 -1.13 23.22
N GLY A 214 9.78 -0.62 22.95
CA GLY A 214 9.34 0.71 23.37
C GLY A 214 9.67 1.84 22.40
N ILE A 215 10.01 1.54 21.13
CA ILE A 215 10.13 2.62 20.13
C ILE A 215 8.78 3.31 19.98
N ASN A 216 8.76 4.64 20.11
CA ASN A 216 7.53 5.39 19.90
C ASN A 216 7.22 5.54 18.40
N PRO A 217 5.95 5.71 18.01
CA PRO A 217 5.57 5.81 16.59
C PRO A 217 6.25 6.94 15.80
N GLY A 218 6.61 8.05 16.43
CA GLY A 218 7.34 9.16 15.79
C GLY A 218 8.78 8.78 15.42
N GLU A 219 9.49 8.16 16.36
CA GLU A 219 10.82 7.63 16.11
C GLU A 219 10.81 6.49 15.10
N LEU A 220 9.83 5.60 15.17
CA LEU A 220 9.58 4.56 14.17
C LEU A 220 9.41 5.17 12.77
N ALA A 221 8.59 6.22 12.63
CA ALA A 221 8.39 6.91 11.36
C ALA A 221 9.71 7.46 10.80
N ALA A 222 10.50 8.16 11.63
CA ALA A 222 11.77 8.74 11.23
C ALA A 222 12.77 7.68 10.73
N ARG A 223 12.90 6.56 11.46
CA ARG A 223 13.78 5.45 11.08
C ARG A 223 13.35 4.79 9.78
N LEU A 224 12.05 4.54 9.61
CA LEU A 224 11.50 3.96 8.38
C LEU A 224 11.68 4.88 7.16
N ASP A 225 11.56 6.19 7.36
CA ASP A 225 11.81 7.18 6.31
C ASP A 225 13.28 7.28 5.93
N GLY A 226 14.18 7.36 6.91
CA GLY A 226 15.62 7.35 6.68
C GLY A 226 16.06 6.12 5.90
N ARG A 227 15.51 4.96 6.27
CA ARG A 227 15.73 3.70 5.56
C ARG A 227 15.21 3.75 4.13
N ALA A 228 13.96 4.15 3.91
CA ALA A 228 13.39 4.22 2.57
C ALA A 228 14.19 5.15 1.64
N LEU A 229 14.68 6.29 2.17
CA LEU A 229 15.59 7.19 1.45
C LEU A 229 16.93 6.54 1.12
N TYR A 230 17.47 5.74 2.05
CA TYR A 230 18.69 4.99 1.79
C TYR A 230 18.49 3.94 0.68
N TYR A 231 17.40 3.18 0.71
CA TYR A 231 17.03 2.25 -0.38
C TYR A 231 16.96 2.99 -1.72
N GLU A 232 16.32 4.15 -1.76
CA GLU A 232 16.23 4.97 -2.97
C GLU A 232 17.61 5.37 -3.49
N LYS A 233 18.53 5.81 -2.60
CA LYS A 233 19.91 6.16 -2.97
C LYS A 233 20.67 4.96 -3.51
N VAL A 234 20.62 3.81 -2.83
CA VAL A 234 21.30 2.59 -3.26
C VAL A 234 20.78 2.15 -4.61
N TYR A 235 19.46 2.09 -4.80
CA TYR A 235 18.88 1.71 -6.08
C TYR A 235 19.22 2.72 -7.18
N ARG A 236 19.17 4.03 -6.91
CA ARG A 236 19.57 5.07 -7.88
C ARG A 236 21.02 4.90 -8.34
N TRP A 237 21.91 4.47 -7.45
CA TRP A 237 23.30 4.16 -7.77
C TRP A 237 23.47 2.81 -8.49
N LEU A 238 22.72 1.79 -8.10
CA LEU A 238 22.81 0.42 -8.64
C LEU A 238 22.14 0.28 -10.01
N PHE A 239 21.02 0.95 -10.26
CA PHE A 239 20.21 0.83 -11.48
C PHE A 239 21.01 1.12 -12.77
N PRO A 240 21.85 2.17 -12.85
CA PRO A 240 22.71 2.39 -14.00
C PRO A 240 23.71 1.25 -14.26
N LEU A 241 24.23 0.61 -13.22
CA LEU A 241 25.13 -0.54 -13.35
C LEU A 241 24.40 -1.76 -13.92
N LEU A 242 23.14 -1.94 -13.51
CA LEU A 242 22.27 -3.00 -14.00
C LEU A 242 21.78 -2.78 -15.43
N ARG A 243 21.49 -1.53 -15.82
CA ARG A 243 21.02 -1.17 -17.17
C ARG A 243 22.05 -1.35 -18.27
N ARG A 244 23.35 -1.28 -17.96
CA ARG A 244 24.44 -1.44 -18.94
C ARG A 244 24.44 -2.80 -19.66
N LYS A 245 23.61 -3.75 -19.24
CA LYS A 245 23.50 -5.09 -19.84
C LYS A 245 22.23 -5.34 -20.65
N ASP A 246 21.36 -4.35 -20.80
CA ASP A 246 20.09 -4.46 -21.54
C ASP A 246 19.26 -5.70 -21.15
N ASP A 247 19.34 -6.08 -19.88
CA ASP A 247 18.75 -7.31 -19.36
C ASP A 247 17.39 -7.00 -18.68
N PRO A 248 16.25 -7.51 -19.18
CA PRO A 248 14.96 -7.42 -18.51
C PRO A 248 15.01 -7.90 -17.04
N ALA A 249 15.90 -8.85 -16.72
CA ALA A 249 16.07 -9.40 -15.39
C ALA A 249 16.72 -8.41 -14.38
N ALA A 250 17.38 -7.34 -14.84
CA ALA A 250 17.80 -6.23 -13.99
C ALA A 250 16.63 -5.59 -13.20
N ARG A 251 15.43 -5.58 -13.79
CA ARG A 251 14.21 -5.08 -13.12
C ARG A 251 13.78 -6.03 -11.98
N ASN A 252 14.01 -7.33 -12.13
CA ASN A 252 13.63 -8.36 -11.15
C ASN A 252 14.50 -8.30 -9.89
N ILE A 253 15.77 -7.89 -9.99
CA ILE A 253 16.62 -7.70 -8.81
C ILE A 253 16.03 -6.67 -7.86
N CYS A 254 15.62 -5.52 -8.39
CA CYS A 254 15.19 -4.39 -7.57
C CYS A 254 13.77 -4.57 -7.00
N TRP A 255 12.96 -5.44 -7.61
CA TRP A 255 11.56 -5.64 -7.22
C TRP A 255 11.30 -6.93 -6.44
N ALA A 256 12.08 -7.98 -6.68
CA ALA A 256 11.83 -9.31 -6.11
C ALA A 256 13.08 -9.90 -5.45
N GLU A 257 14.24 -9.94 -6.11
CA GLU A 257 15.37 -10.70 -5.55
C GLU A 257 16.01 -10.03 -4.33
N SER A 258 16.12 -8.69 -4.33
CA SER A 258 16.65 -7.96 -3.18
C SER A 258 15.77 -8.06 -1.93
N LEU A 259 14.52 -8.54 -2.07
CA LEU A 259 13.66 -8.81 -0.92
C LEU A 259 14.09 -10.03 -0.13
N PHE A 260 14.83 -10.93 -0.75
CA PHE A 260 15.33 -12.15 -0.14
C PHE A 260 16.75 -12.00 0.39
N TRP A 261 17.41 -10.86 0.18
CA TRP A 261 18.74 -10.62 0.73
C TRP A 261 18.67 -10.56 2.26
N ARG A 262 19.46 -11.41 2.92
CA ARG A 262 19.62 -11.48 4.37
C ARG A 262 21.09 -11.39 4.78
N THR A 263 21.99 -11.70 3.87
CA THR A 263 23.43 -11.76 4.10
C THR A 263 24.20 -11.02 3.00
N GLU A 264 25.47 -10.75 3.27
CA GLU A 264 26.42 -10.26 2.26
C GLU A 264 26.53 -11.23 1.07
N GLY A 265 26.49 -12.54 1.36
CA GLY A 265 26.51 -13.59 0.35
C GLY A 265 25.32 -13.52 -0.61
N ASP A 266 24.13 -13.17 -0.14
CA ASP A 266 22.94 -13.04 -0.99
C ASP A 266 23.08 -11.87 -1.98
N VAL A 267 23.56 -10.73 -1.48
CA VAL A 267 23.84 -9.53 -2.28
C VAL A 267 24.89 -9.86 -3.34
N GLN A 268 26.00 -10.47 -2.93
CA GLN A 268 27.12 -10.79 -3.81
C GLN A 268 26.72 -11.83 -4.88
N THR A 269 26.07 -12.92 -4.47
CA THR A 269 25.61 -13.97 -5.38
C THR A 269 24.60 -13.43 -6.37
N THR A 270 23.68 -12.57 -5.91
CA THR A 270 22.70 -11.96 -6.79
C THR A 270 23.39 -11.05 -7.79
N LEU A 271 24.17 -10.06 -7.36
CA LEU A 271 24.83 -9.13 -8.27
C LEU A 271 25.80 -9.83 -9.23
N ALA A 272 26.50 -10.88 -8.77
CA ALA A 272 27.38 -11.70 -9.62
C ALA A 272 26.62 -12.45 -10.72
N ARG A 273 25.38 -12.91 -10.49
CA ARG A 273 24.53 -13.50 -11.55
C ARG A 273 24.26 -12.52 -12.70
N TYR A 274 24.31 -11.22 -12.42
CA TYR A 274 24.19 -10.15 -13.40
C TYR A 274 25.57 -9.59 -13.82
N GLY A 275 26.66 -10.24 -13.42
CA GLY A 275 28.05 -9.86 -13.65
C GLY A 275 28.40 -8.46 -13.11
N ILE A 276 27.76 -8.06 -12.02
CA ILE A 276 28.17 -6.92 -11.20
C ILE A 276 29.01 -7.45 -10.05
N HIS A 277 30.27 -7.03 -10.00
CA HIS A 277 31.18 -7.35 -8.92
C HIS A 277 31.44 -6.09 -8.10
N LEU A 278 30.86 -6.02 -6.90
CA LEU A 278 31.10 -4.94 -5.96
C LEU A 278 32.22 -5.32 -5.00
N SER A 279 32.95 -4.32 -4.49
CA SER A 279 33.94 -4.57 -3.45
C SER A 279 33.26 -5.11 -2.17
N PRO A 280 33.94 -5.94 -1.38
CA PRO A 280 33.39 -6.45 -0.12
C PRO A 280 32.90 -5.35 0.82
N VAL A 281 33.56 -4.18 0.82
CA VAL A 281 33.14 -3.01 1.63
C VAL A 281 31.76 -2.50 1.22
N ILE A 282 31.50 -2.40 -0.09
CA ILE A 282 30.20 -1.93 -0.59
C ILE A 282 29.12 -2.98 -0.33
N VAL A 283 29.42 -4.27 -0.56
CA VAL A 283 28.50 -5.38 -0.26
C VAL A 283 28.15 -5.41 1.22
N ASN A 284 29.14 -5.29 2.09
CA ASN A 284 28.97 -5.22 3.54
C ASN A 284 28.11 -4.02 3.95
N HIS A 285 28.37 -2.84 3.39
CA HIS A 285 27.58 -1.64 3.68
C HIS A 285 26.12 -1.78 3.25
N ILE A 286 25.88 -2.27 2.02
CA ILE A 286 24.54 -2.61 1.50
C ILE A 286 23.86 -3.61 2.43
N ALA A 287 24.53 -4.72 2.77
CA ALA A 287 23.96 -5.77 3.59
C ALA A 287 23.58 -5.29 4.99
N ARG A 288 24.48 -4.50 5.62
CA ARG A 288 24.30 -3.94 6.96
C ARG A 288 23.15 -2.94 7.02
N VAL A 289 23.17 -1.92 6.16
CA VAL A 289 22.18 -0.83 6.25
C VAL A 289 20.80 -1.27 5.75
N MET A 290 20.76 -2.15 4.75
CA MET A 290 19.48 -2.54 4.16
C MET A 290 18.81 -3.68 4.92
N PHE A 291 19.54 -4.65 5.49
CA PHE A 291 18.93 -5.93 5.86
C PHE A 291 19.12 -6.41 7.29
N LYS A 292 19.99 -5.77 8.08
CA LYS A 292 20.26 -6.20 9.46
C LYS A 292 19.43 -5.42 10.50
N PRO A 293 18.58 -6.11 11.29
CA PRO A 293 17.71 -5.49 12.31
C PRO A 293 18.45 -4.67 13.37
N GLU A 294 19.68 -5.07 13.72
CA GLU A 294 20.47 -4.38 14.75
C GLU A 294 20.83 -2.91 14.38
N PHE A 295 20.72 -2.53 13.10
CA PHE A 295 21.09 -1.20 12.62
C PHE A 295 19.92 -0.21 12.52
N TRP A 296 18.77 -0.54 13.09
CA TRP A 296 17.75 0.47 13.42
C TRP A 296 18.30 1.59 14.32
N SER A 297 19.41 1.37 15.03
CA SER A 297 20.06 2.35 15.91
C SER A 297 21.07 3.29 15.22
N LEU A 298 21.44 3.03 13.95
CA LEU A 298 22.44 3.82 13.22
C LEU A 298 21.86 4.88 12.27
N LEU A 299 20.53 4.97 12.18
CA LEU A 299 19.79 5.92 11.34
C LEU A 299 18.86 6.76 12.22
#